data_AF-A0A829WT65-F1
#
_entry.id   AF-A0A829WT65-F1
#
_cell.length_a   1.000
_cell.length_b   1.000
_cell.length_c   1.000
_cell.angle_alpha   90.00
_cell.angle_beta   90.00
_cell.angle_gamma   90.00
#
_symmetry.space_group_name_H-M   'P 1'
#
loop_
_entity.id
_entity.type
_entity.pdbx_description
1 polymer ?
#
loop_
_entity_poly.entity_id
_entity_poly.type
_entity_poly.pdbx_seq_one_letter_code
_entity_poly.pdbx_strand_id
1 'polypeptide(L)'
;MRRRHRIDLAQDVPKQVAEWLDEAARTLAALPAHGLRPSGARGFWPDMVPDEEDLQWARESDIRPPRPTPDDVSRMDLVFSWLAFLGTGSENREMRLVVQLHMRVHPISGKRLLSWDKIGEKLGIGRNTAKRRYLTACCIIAEKLRTGQFPLDRLDQIEHFP
;
A
#
# COMPACT_ATOMS: atom_id res chain seq x y z
N MET A 1 21.62 3.15 -7.16
CA MET A 1 20.99 2.02 -7.89
C MET A 1 20.23 1.17 -6.89
N ARG A 2 18.89 1.26 -6.84
CA ARG A 2 18.09 0.33 -6.04
C ARG A 2 18.10 -1.03 -6.74
N ARG A 3 18.35 -2.11 -6.00
CA ARG A 3 18.41 -3.47 -6.55
C ARG A 3 17.07 -3.79 -7.20
N ARG A 4 17.13 -4.30 -8.42
CA ARG A 4 15.96 -4.80 -9.14
C ARG A 4 15.43 -6.02 -8.37
N HIS A 5 14.20 -5.96 -7.90
CA HIS A 5 13.63 -7.02 -7.07
C HIS A 5 12.98 -8.08 -7.95
N ARG A 6 13.78 -8.96 -8.57
CA ARG A 6 13.25 -10.17 -9.19
C ARG A 6 12.48 -10.98 -8.14
N ILE A 7 11.28 -11.48 -8.50
CA ILE A 7 10.55 -12.41 -7.63
C ILE A 7 11.39 -13.68 -7.49
N ASP A 8 11.98 -13.87 -6.32
CA ASP A 8 12.72 -15.09 -6.02
C ASP A 8 11.77 -16.11 -5.40
N LEU A 9 11.17 -16.94 -6.24
CA LEU A 9 10.23 -17.97 -5.79
C LEU A 9 10.87 -19.03 -4.87
N ALA A 10 12.21 -19.12 -4.82
CA ALA A 10 12.93 -20.01 -3.92
C ALA A 10 13.06 -19.45 -2.49
N GLN A 11 12.88 -18.14 -2.31
CA GLN A 11 12.83 -17.49 -1.00
C GLN A 11 11.42 -17.50 -0.40
N ASP A 12 11.30 -16.99 0.84
CA ASP A 12 10.02 -16.80 1.53
C ASP A 12 9.18 -15.73 0.80
N VAL A 13 8.35 -16.19 -0.15
CA VAL A 13 7.51 -15.34 -1.00
C VAL A 13 6.54 -14.47 -0.17
N PRO A 14 5.84 -14.97 0.87
CA PRO A 14 5.06 -14.11 1.77
C PRO A 14 5.84 -12.93 2.36
N LYS A 15 7.10 -13.15 2.75
CA LYS A 15 7.96 -12.09 3.27
C LYS A 15 8.32 -11.08 2.17
N GLN A 16 8.66 -11.55 0.97
CA GLN A 16 8.91 -10.67 -0.18
C GLN A 16 7.69 -9.82 -0.54
N VAL A 17 6.48 -10.41 -0.50
CA VAL A 17 5.23 -9.67 -0.71
C VAL A 17 5.08 -8.54 0.32
N ALA A 18 5.36 -8.80 1.59
CA ALA A 18 5.34 -7.76 2.61
C ALA A 18 6.37 -6.64 2.33
N GLU A 19 7.58 -6.99 1.88
CA GLU A 19 8.62 -6.02 1.50
C GLU A 19 8.20 -5.17 0.29
N TRP A 20 7.54 -5.76 -0.71
CA TRP A 20 7.03 -5.04 -1.88
C TRP A 20 5.84 -4.16 -1.55
N LEU A 21 4.92 -4.59 -0.67
CA LEU A 21 3.85 -3.74 -0.16
C LEU A 21 4.44 -2.52 0.59
N ASP A 22 5.56 -2.69 1.28
CA ASP A 22 6.25 -1.61 1.99
C ASP A 22 6.94 -0.64 1.04
N GLU A 23 7.55 -1.16 -0.03
CA GLU A 23 8.10 -0.32 -1.10
C GLU A 23 6.99 0.49 -1.77
N ALA A 24 5.89 -0.17 -2.18
CA ALA A 24 4.74 0.47 -2.82
C ALA A 24 4.10 1.53 -1.91
N ALA A 25 3.96 1.25 -0.61
CA ALA A 25 3.47 2.20 0.38
C ALA A 25 4.33 3.47 0.47
N ARG A 26 5.67 3.32 0.48
CA ARG A 26 6.60 4.46 0.51
C ARG A 26 6.54 5.26 -0.79
N THR A 27 6.43 4.58 -1.93
CA THR A 27 6.26 5.23 -3.24
C THR A 27 4.98 6.06 -3.26
N LEU A 28 3.86 5.48 -2.81
CA LEU A 28 2.58 6.18 -2.72
C LEU A 28 2.67 7.41 -1.82
N ALA A 29 3.31 7.29 -0.65
CA ALA A 29 3.48 8.41 0.28
C ALA A 29 4.33 9.55 -0.31
N ALA A 30 5.26 9.23 -1.22
CA ALA A 30 6.10 10.22 -1.89
C ALA A 30 5.43 10.91 -3.10
N LEU A 31 4.27 10.42 -3.53
CA LEU A 31 3.56 11.01 -4.67
C LEU A 31 2.98 12.40 -4.34
N PRO A 32 3.01 13.34 -5.30
CA PRO A 32 2.30 14.60 -5.17
C PRO A 32 0.79 14.40 -5.04
N ALA A 33 0.21 14.84 -3.91
CA ALA A 33 -1.24 14.96 -3.75
C ALA A 33 -1.86 16.14 -4.55
N HIS A 34 -1.03 17.03 -5.11
CA HIS A 34 -1.44 18.22 -5.86
C HIS A 34 -0.83 18.22 -7.27
N GLY A 35 -1.59 18.66 -8.27
CA GLY A 35 -1.07 18.86 -9.64
C GLY A 35 -1.98 18.37 -10.78
N LEU A 36 -3.01 17.58 -10.48
CA LEU A 36 -4.06 17.23 -11.45
C LEU A 36 -5.04 18.40 -11.56
N ARG A 37 -4.94 19.19 -12.63
CA ARG A 37 -5.80 20.34 -12.92
C ARG A 37 -6.82 19.99 -14.03
N PRO A 38 -8.03 20.61 -14.03
CA PRO A 38 -8.40 21.74 -13.19
C PRO A 38 -8.90 21.30 -11.81
N SER A 39 -8.37 21.94 -10.78
CA SER A 39 -8.92 21.89 -9.43
C SER A 39 -10.28 22.59 -9.45
N GLY A 40 -11.33 21.88 -9.87
CA GLY A 40 -12.70 22.39 -9.83
C GLY A 40 -13.07 22.87 -8.43
N ALA A 41 -14.03 23.80 -8.36
CA ALA A 41 -14.58 24.28 -7.10
C ALA A 41 -15.02 23.08 -6.23
N ARG A 42 -14.39 22.92 -5.06
CA ARG A 42 -14.79 21.93 -4.07
C ARG A 42 -15.57 22.65 -2.98
N GLY A 43 -16.90 22.48 -2.98
CA GLY A 43 -17.73 22.86 -1.86
C GLY A 43 -17.68 21.76 -0.81
N PHE A 44 -16.79 21.88 0.17
CA PHE A 44 -16.91 21.09 1.39
C PHE A 44 -17.77 21.88 2.36
N TRP A 45 -19.06 21.59 2.37
CA TRP A 45 -19.98 22.06 3.40
C TRP A 45 -20.66 20.85 4.03
N PRO A 46 -20.57 20.67 5.36
CA PRO A 46 -19.82 21.48 6.32
C PRO A 46 -18.29 21.29 6.19
N ASP A 47 -17.52 22.18 6.83
CA ASP A 47 -16.07 22.01 6.98
C ASP A 47 -15.79 20.65 7.62
N MET A 48 -15.11 19.76 6.90
CA MET A 48 -14.58 18.54 7.52
C MET A 48 -13.48 18.95 8.49
N VAL A 49 -13.77 18.85 9.79
CA VAL A 49 -12.75 18.94 10.83
C VAL A 49 -11.89 17.69 10.71
N PRO A 50 -10.60 17.80 10.31
CA PRO A 50 -9.74 16.64 10.22
C PRO A 50 -9.49 16.10 11.63
N ASP A 51 -9.51 14.78 11.79
CA ASP A 51 -9.10 14.16 13.05
C ASP A 51 -7.64 14.50 13.35
N GLU A 52 -7.21 14.45 14.61
CA GLU A 52 -5.79 14.69 14.98
C GLU A 52 -4.81 13.81 14.17
N GLU A 53 -5.25 12.62 13.78
CA GLU A 53 -4.50 11.69 12.94
C GLU A 53 -4.37 12.17 11.49
N ASP A 54 -5.36 12.89 10.97
CA ASP A 54 -5.33 13.51 9.64
C ASP A 54 -4.50 14.80 9.66
N LEU A 55 -4.49 15.53 10.79
CA LEU A 55 -3.64 16.71 11.00
C LEU A 55 -2.14 16.37 11.01
N GLN A 56 -1.77 15.13 11.34
CA GLN A 56 -0.39 14.63 11.18
C GLN A 56 0.06 14.56 9.71
N TRP A 57 -0.86 14.58 8.74
CA TRP A 57 -0.50 14.61 7.32
C TRP A 57 -0.05 15.99 6.83
N ALA A 58 -0.55 17.06 7.46
CA ALA A 58 -0.38 18.43 6.95
C ALA A 58 0.70 19.24 7.68
N ARG A 59 1.17 18.78 8.85
CA ARG A 59 1.95 19.64 9.77
C ARG A 59 3.46 19.43 9.80
N GLU A 60 4.01 18.36 9.23
CA GLU A 60 5.45 18.11 9.36
C GLU A 60 6.20 18.17 8.04
N SER A 61 6.85 19.34 7.88
CA SER A 61 8.02 19.64 7.06
C SER A 61 7.81 20.01 5.59
N ASP A 62 8.34 21.17 5.22
CA ASP A 62 8.67 21.58 3.85
C ASP A 62 9.68 20.62 3.16
N ILE A 63 10.08 19.56 3.85
CA ILE A 63 11.00 18.53 3.35
C ILE A 63 10.16 17.51 2.57
N ARG A 64 10.08 17.74 1.27
CA ARG A 64 9.46 16.77 0.37
C ARG A 64 10.39 15.57 0.17
N PRO A 65 9.92 14.32 0.28
CA PRO A 65 10.71 13.17 -0.15
C PRO A 65 11.08 13.33 -1.64
N PRO A 66 12.21 12.73 -2.08
CA PRO A 66 12.54 12.71 -3.50
C PRO A 66 11.39 12.10 -4.29
N ARG A 67 11.03 12.74 -5.42
CA ARG A 67 9.95 12.25 -6.27
C ARG A 67 10.27 10.82 -6.74
N PRO A 68 9.31 9.89 -6.70
CA PRO A 68 9.54 8.54 -7.20
C PRO A 68 9.81 8.57 -8.70
N THR A 69 10.62 7.63 -9.18
CA THR A 69 10.89 7.44 -10.61
C THR A 69 9.69 6.76 -11.29
N PRO A 70 9.55 6.86 -12.63
CA PRO A 70 8.50 6.15 -13.36
C PRO A 70 8.48 4.64 -13.10
N ASP A 71 9.66 4.04 -12.93
CA ASP A 71 9.79 2.62 -12.59
C ASP A 71 9.26 2.30 -11.19
N ASP A 72 9.51 3.19 -10.21
CA ASP A 72 8.97 3.03 -8.85
C ASP A 72 7.44 3.05 -8.87
N VAL A 73 6.85 3.95 -9.67
CA VAL A 73 5.39 4.07 -9.83
C VAL A 73 4.82 2.83 -10.54
N SER A 74 5.48 2.35 -11.60
CA SER A 74 5.03 1.15 -12.33
C SER A 74 5.04 -0.09 -11.42
N ARG A 75 6.08 -0.25 -10.58
CA ARG A 75 6.13 -1.33 -9.58
C ARG A 75 5.05 -1.18 -8.51
N MET A 76 4.81 0.03 -8.01
CA MET A 76 3.73 0.31 -7.07
C MET A 76 2.37 -0.09 -7.66
N ASP A 77 2.08 0.31 -8.91
CA ASP A 77 0.82 -0.01 -9.57
C ASP A 77 0.64 -1.51 -9.81
N LEU A 78 1.74 -2.24 -10.05
CA LEU A 78 1.73 -3.71 -10.15
C LEU A 78 1.42 -4.34 -8.79
N VAL A 79 2.11 -3.94 -7.73
CA VAL A 79 1.90 -4.46 -6.38
C VAL A 79 0.48 -4.20 -5.89
N PHE A 80 -0.07 -3.01 -6.16
CA PHE A 80 -1.44 -2.67 -5.80
C PHE A 80 -2.48 -3.47 -6.58
N SER A 81 -2.16 -3.94 -7.81
CA SER A 81 -3.04 -4.87 -8.52
C SER A 81 -3.27 -6.17 -7.74
N TRP A 82 -2.27 -6.63 -6.97
CA TRP A 82 -2.37 -7.88 -6.20
C TRP A 82 -3.39 -7.82 -5.06
N LEU A 83 -3.80 -6.62 -4.64
CA LEU A 83 -4.87 -6.46 -3.65
C LEU A 83 -6.20 -7.04 -4.15
N ALA A 84 -6.39 -7.17 -5.47
CA ALA A 84 -7.53 -7.85 -6.07
C ALA A 84 -7.57 -9.37 -5.75
N PHE A 85 -6.42 -10.00 -5.45
CA PHE A 85 -6.39 -11.41 -5.03
C PHE A 85 -7.08 -11.65 -3.69
N LEU A 86 -7.19 -10.61 -2.87
CA LEU A 86 -7.95 -10.62 -1.62
C LEU A 86 -9.45 -10.44 -1.88
N GLY A 87 -9.93 -10.77 -3.08
CA GLY A 87 -11.32 -10.61 -3.52
C GLY A 87 -11.73 -9.16 -3.74
N THR A 88 -12.76 -8.94 -4.55
CA THR A 88 -13.43 -7.64 -4.70
C THR A 88 -14.74 -7.59 -3.89
N GLY A 89 -15.27 -8.76 -3.49
CA GLY A 89 -16.49 -8.92 -2.71
C GLY A 89 -16.31 -8.78 -1.20
N SER A 90 -17.33 -9.19 -0.47
CA SER A 90 -17.39 -9.12 1.00
C SER A 90 -16.49 -10.15 1.70
N GLU A 91 -16.16 -11.28 1.05
CA GLU A 91 -15.51 -12.43 1.68
C GLU A 91 -14.19 -12.11 2.41
N ASN A 92 -13.46 -11.11 1.93
CA ASN A 92 -12.12 -10.75 2.42
C ASN A 92 -11.96 -9.24 2.64
N ARG A 93 -13.07 -8.51 2.76
CA ARG A 93 -13.09 -7.05 2.92
C ARG A 93 -12.21 -6.58 4.09
N GLU A 94 -12.30 -7.27 5.22
CA GLU A 94 -11.53 -6.90 6.42
C GLU A 94 -10.02 -7.06 6.22
N MET A 95 -9.56 -8.10 5.52
CA MET A 95 -8.13 -8.29 5.25
C MET A 95 -7.60 -7.18 4.33
N ARG A 96 -8.37 -6.78 3.31
CA ARG A 96 -8.02 -5.65 2.44
C ARG A 96 -7.89 -4.35 3.23
N LEU A 97 -8.84 -4.08 4.12
CA LEU A 97 -8.79 -2.89 4.98
C LEU A 97 -7.56 -2.91 5.90
N VAL A 98 -7.24 -4.06 6.50
CA VAL A 98 -6.02 -4.21 7.31
C VAL A 98 -4.77 -3.88 6.49
N VAL A 99 -4.64 -4.43 5.28
CA VAL A 99 -3.48 -4.16 4.40
C VAL A 99 -3.42 -2.67 4.04
N GLN A 100 -4.53 -2.08 3.62
CA GLN A 100 -4.61 -0.64 3.27
C GLN A 100 -4.24 0.28 4.42
N LEU A 101 -4.77 0.02 5.63
CA LEU A 101 -4.42 0.76 6.83
C LEU A 101 -2.96 0.57 7.21
N HIS A 102 -2.44 -0.66 7.07
CA HIS A 102 -1.04 -0.93 7.35
C HIS A 102 -0.12 -0.19 6.38
N MET A 103 -0.45 -0.11 5.09
CA MET A 103 0.32 0.61 4.08
C MET A 103 0.39 2.13 4.29
N ARG A 104 -0.34 2.71 5.25
CA ARG A 104 -0.19 4.12 5.61
C ARG A 104 1.17 4.36 6.29
N VAL A 105 2.10 4.93 5.54
CA VAL A 105 3.47 5.22 5.98
C VAL A 105 3.80 6.70 5.83
N HIS A 106 4.67 7.18 6.71
CA HIS A 106 5.23 8.51 6.62
C HIS A 106 6.25 8.59 5.46
N PRO A 107 6.16 9.57 4.55
CA PRO A 107 6.99 9.65 3.35
C PRO A 107 8.50 9.72 3.60
N ILE A 108 8.92 10.48 4.62
CA ILE A 108 10.33 10.71 4.95
C ILE A 108 10.89 9.59 5.84
N SER A 109 10.29 9.40 7.02
CA SER A 109 10.79 8.42 8.00
C SER A 109 10.51 6.97 7.62
N GLY A 110 9.59 6.70 6.69
CA GLY A 110 9.14 5.35 6.34
C GLY A 110 8.41 4.62 7.47
N LYS A 111 8.18 5.27 8.61
CA LYS A 111 7.48 4.69 9.75
C LYS A 111 6.01 4.50 9.43
N ARG A 112 5.42 3.41 9.92
CA ARG A 112 3.97 3.18 9.87
C ARG A 112 3.28 4.25 10.70
N LEU A 113 2.24 4.85 10.15
CA LEU A 113 1.44 5.85 10.86
C LEU A 113 0.51 5.21 11.88
N LEU A 114 0.03 4.00 11.59
CA LEU A 114 -0.87 3.25 12.45
C LEU A 114 -0.15 2.06 13.06
N SER A 115 -0.18 1.99 14.39
CA SER A 115 0.20 0.78 15.13
C SER A 115 -0.84 -0.33 14.92
N TRP A 116 -0.46 -1.57 15.21
CA TRP A 116 -1.41 -2.69 15.17
C TRP A 116 -2.60 -2.51 16.13
N ASP A 117 -2.39 -1.81 17.24
CA ASP A 117 -3.44 -1.48 18.20
C ASP A 117 -4.47 -0.53 17.58
N LYS A 118 -4.01 0.55 16.95
CA LYS A 118 -4.88 1.51 16.25
C LYS A 118 -5.62 0.90 15.06
N ILE A 119 -4.95 0.02 14.29
CA ILE A 119 -5.62 -0.72 13.20
C ILE A 119 -6.72 -1.60 13.76
N GLY A 120 -6.46 -2.26 14.89
CA GLY A 120 -7.44 -3.06 15.59
C GLY A 120 -8.65 -2.25 16.03
N GLU A 121 -8.42 -1.13 16.71
CA GLU A 121 -9.45 -0.20 17.17
C GLU A 121 -10.35 0.29 16.02
N LYS A 122 -9.75 0.77 14.92
CA LYS A 122 -10.50 1.26 13.74
C LYS A 122 -11.38 0.19 13.09
N LEU A 123 -11.04 -1.09 13.25
CA LEU A 123 -11.77 -2.22 12.66
C LEU A 123 -12.58 -3.01 13.69
N GLY A 124 -12.59 -2.61 14.97
CA GLY A 124 -13.24 -3.35 16.05
C GLY A 124 -12.65 -4.74 16.32
N ILE A 125 -11.34 -4.93 16.08
CA ILE A 125 -10.63 -6.21 16.28
C ILE A 125 -9.40 -6.07 17.16
N GLY A 126 -8.92 -7.17 17.74
CA GLY A 126 -7.67 -7.15 18.52
C GLY A 126 -6.42 -6.95 17.66
N ARG A 127 -5.35 -6.36 18.25
CA ARG A 127 -4.02 -6.17 17.61
C ARG A 127 -3.46 -7.43 16.95
N ASN A 128 -3.60 -8.57 17.61
CA ASN A 128 -3.06 -9.85 17.15
C ASN A 128 -3.87 -10.39 15.98
N THR A 129 -5.18 -10.13 15.97
CA THR A 129 -6.07 -10.46 14.86
C THR A 129 -5.74 -9.60 13.64
N ALA A 130 -5.52 -8.30 13.81
CA ALA A 130 -5.07 -7.42 12.73
C ALA A 130 -3.74 -7.90 12.14
N LYS A 131 -2.74 -8.16 12.99
CA LYS A 131 -1.43 -8.68 12.56
C LYS A 131 -1.57 -10.02 11.83
N ARG A 132 -2.37 -10.95 12.35
CA ARG A 132 -2.61 -12.26 11.73
C ARG A 132 -3.27 -12.10 10.35
N ARG A 133 -4.29 -11.25 10.23
CA ARG A 133 -4.97 -10.98 8.95
C ARG A 133 -4.02 -10.40 7.91
N TYR A 134 -3.12 -9.50 8.30
CA TYR A 134 -2.09 -8.99 7.40
C TYR A 134 -1.16 -10.10 6.89
N LEU A 135 -0.68 -10.96 7.79
CA LEU A 135 0.18 -12.09 7.42
C LEU A 135 -0.56 -13.09 6.53
N THR A 136 -1.82 -13.41 6.84
CA THR A 136 -2.69 -14.24 6.00
C THR A 136 -2.86 -13.63 4.61
N ALA A 137 -3.06 -12.32 4.50
CA ALA A 137 -3.16 -11.65 3.21
C ALA A 137 -1.87 -11.78 2.38
N CYS A 138 -0.71 -11.64 3.02
CA CYS A 138 0.59 -11.85 2.35
C CYS A 138 0.73 -13.31 1.86
N CYS A 139 0.28 -14.29 2.64
CA CYS A 139 0.27 -15.70 2.23
C CYS A 139 -0.64 -15.94 1.03
N ILE A 140 -1.86 -15.39 1.02
CA ILE A 140 -2.81 -15.53 -0.09
C ILE A 140 -2.22 -14.93 -1.37
N ILE A 141 -1.67 -13.72 -1.30
CA ILE A 141 -1.03 -13.07 -2.45
C ILE A 141 0.16 -13.90 -2.94
N ALA A 142 1.01 -14.38 -2.02
CA ALA A 142 2.16 -15.21 -2.36
C ALA A 142 1.76 -16.53 -3.05
N GLU A 143 0.69 -17.17 -2.57
CA GLU A 143 0.15 -18.37 -3.20
C GLU A 143 -0.33 -18.08 -4.62
N LYS A 144 -1.07 -17.00 -4.83
CA LYS A 144 -1.57 -16.59 -6.15
C LYS A 144 -0.43 -16.29 -7.13
N LEU A 145 0.60 -15.59 -6.66
CA LEU A 145 1.81 -15.32 -7.44
C LEU A 145 2.56 -16.62 -7.81
N ARG A 146 2.66 -17.59 -6.90
CA ARG A 146 3.27 -18.91 -7.18
C ARG A 146 2.49 -19.71 -8.22
N THR A 147 1.16 -19.63 -8.22
CA THR A 147 0.31 -20.28 -9.23
C THR A 147 0.35 -19.57 -10.59
N GLY A 148 1.08 -18.44 -10.71
CA GLY A 148 1.14 -17.65 -11.94
C GLY A 148 -0.16 -16.91 -12.26
N GLN A 149 -1.05 -16.76 -11.27
CA GLN A 149 -2.24 -15.93 -11.43
C GLN A 149 -1.80 -14.48 -11.26
N PHE A 150 -1.98 -13.68 -12.30
CA PHE A 150 -1.81 -12.23 -12.28
C PHE A 150 -3.16 -11.58 -12.61
N PRO A 151 -3.59 -10.52 -11.90
CA PRO A 151 -4.81 -9.80 -12.27
C PRO A 151 -4.56 -9.15 -13.65
N LEU A 152 -5.49 -9.31 -14.58
CA LEU A 152 -5.32 -9.10 -16.04
C LEU A 152 -4.98 -7.65 -16.51
N ASP A 153 -4.53 -7.58 -17.77
CA ASP A 153 -4.15 -6.44 -18.65
C ASP A 153 -2.76 -5.77 -18.52
N ARG A 154 -1.80 -6.37 -17.80
CA ARG A 154 -0.40 -5.86 -17.73
C ARG A 154 0.70 -6.92 -17.83
N LEU A 155 0.52 -7.93 -18.70
CA LEU A 155 1.57 -8.92 -19.00
C LEU A 155 2.85 -8.25 -19.54
N ASP A 156 2.69 -7.13 -20.25
CA ASP A 156 3.75 -6.34 -20.87
C ASP A 156 4.74 -5.74 -19.83
N GLN A 157 4.30 -5.58 -18.57
CA GLN A 157 5.12 -5.05 -17.48
C GLN A 157 5.96 -6.12 -16.77
N ILE A 158 5.73 -7.40 -17.07
CA ILE A 158 6.50 -8.53 -16.51
C ILE A 158 7.86 -8.66 -17.22
N GLU A 159 7.97 -8.28 -18.51
CA GLU A 159 9.24 -8.32 -19.25
C GLU A 159 10.27 -7.28 -18.75
N HIS A 160 9.83 -6.27 -18.00
CA HIS A 160 10.70 -5.28 -17.37
C HIS A 160 11.05 -5.60 -15.91
N PHE A 161 10.93 -6.87 -15.51
CA PHE A 161 11.50 -7.41 -14.26
C PHE A 161 12.84 -8.11 -14.53
N PRO A 162 13.98 -7.38 -14.51
CA PRO A 162 15.29 -7.99 -14.28
C PRO A 162 15.47 -8.43 -12.81
#